data_AF-A0A0H3PCJ1-F1
#
_entry.id   AF-A0A0H3PCJ1-F1
#
_cell.length_a   1.000
_cell.length_b   1.000
_cell.length_c   1.000
_cell.angle_alpha   90.00
_cell.angle_beta   90.00
_cell.angle_gamma   90.00
#
_symmetry.space_group_name_H-M   'P 1'
#
loop_
_entity.id
_entity.type
_entity.pdbx_description
1 polymer ?
#
loop_
_entity_poly.entity_id
_entity_poly.type
_entity_poly.pdbx_seq_one_letter_code
_entity_poly.pdbx_strand_id
1 'polypeptide(L)'
;MPWIETDAMQQRVLFLKAWLSQRYTKTELCQQFNISRPTADKWIKRHEQLGFEGLSELSRKSYHSPNATPQWICDWLISEKLKRPHCGAKKAFR
;
A
#
# COMPACT_ATOMS: atom_id res chain seq x y z
N MET A 1 3.75 -8.51 18.65
CA MET A 1 3.64 -7.03 18.59
C MET A 1 2.45 -6.72 17.69
N PRO A 2 1.34 -6.16 18.21
CA PRO A 2 0.13 -5.97 17.42
C PRO A 2 0.38 -4.81 16.44
N TRP A 3 0.31 -5.11 15.16
CA TRP A 3 0.54 -4.15 14.09
C TRP A 3 -0.62 -3.15 14.04
N ILE A 4 -0.28 -1.87 14.16
CA ILE A 4 -1.21 -0.71 14.22
C ILE A 4 -1.62 -0.29 12.79
N GLU A 5 -2.03 -1.24 11.93
CA GLU A 5 -2.42 -0.92 10.55
C GLU A 5 -3.69 -0.07 10.47
N THR A 6 -4.53 -0.15 11.50
CA THR A 6 -5.81 0.57 11.56
C THR A 6 -5.64 2.08 11.68
N ASP A 7 -4.55 2.55 12.31
CA ASP A 7 -4.34 3.98 12.60
C ASP A 7 -4.02 4.78 11.33
N ALA A 8 -3.18 4.25 10.44
CA ALA A 8 -2.81 4.96 9.23
C ALA A 8 -3.99 5.18 8.26
N MET A 9 -4.93 4.22 8.17
CA MET A 9 -6.15 4.38 7.39
C MET A 9 -7.13 5.35 8.06
N GLN A 10 -7.31 5.25 9.38
CA GLN A 10 -8.14 6.18 10.13
C GLN A 10 -7.64 7.62 9.99
N GLN A 11 -6.32 7.84 10.10
CA GLN A 11 -5.70 9.16 9.92
C GLN A 11 -5.97 9.74 8.52
N ARG A 12 -5.89 8.92 7.46
CA ARG A 12 -6.23 9.33 6.07
C ARG A 12 -7.68 9.76 5.95
N VAL A 13 -8.60 8.99 6.52
CA VAL A 13 -10.04 9.29 6.48
C VAL A 13 -10.36 10.56 7.27
N LEU A 14 -9.76 10.73 8.46
CA LEU A 14 -9.93 11.93 9.27
C LEU A 14 -9.40 13.18 8.57
N PHE A 15 -8.23 13.09 7.93
CA PHE A 15 -7.68 14.18 7.13
C PHE A 15 -8.64 14.59 6.00
N LEU A 16 -9.18 13.63 5.25
CA LEU A 16 -10.11 13.95 4.15
C LEU A 16 -11.44 14.49 4.65
N LYS A 17 -11.98 13.97 5.76
CA LYS A 17 -13.18 14.56 6.37
C LYS A 17 -12.94 16.02 6.78
N ALA A 18 -11.78 16.32 7.34
CA ALA A 18 -11.39 17.69 7.70
C ALA A 18 -11.19 18.57 6.45
N TRP A 19 -10.58 18.05 5.38
CA TRP A 19 -10.45 18.73 4.10
C TRP A 19 -11.81 19.02 3.44
N LEU A 20 -12.72 18.05 3.43
CA LEU A 20 -14.07 18.18 2.88
C LEU A 20 -14.93 19.16 3.67
N SER A 21 -14.63 19.39 4.94
CA SER A 21 -15.32 20.41 5.73
C SER A 21 -15.06 21.84 5.23
N GLN A 22 -14.00 22.06 4.43
CA GLN A 22 -13.56 23.36 3.91
C GLN A 22 -13.31 24.43 5.00
N ARG A 23 -13.15 24.01 6.26
CA ARG A 23 -12.92 24.91 7.40
C ARG A 23 -11.45 25.24 7.64
N TYR A 24 -10.56 24.45 7.05
CA TYR A 24 -9.12 24.53 7.28
C TYR A 24 -8.39 24.63 5.95
N THR A 25 -7.30 25.38 5.96
CA THR A 25 -6.37 25.40 4.84
C THR A 25 -5.54 24.11 4.81
N LYS A 26 -5.02 23.76 3.62
CA LYS A 26 -4.13 22.60 3.48
C LYS A 26 -2.92 22.68 4.42
N THR A 27 -2.37 23.87 4.65
CA THR A 27 -1.19 24.06 5.52
C THR A 27 -1.50 23.72 6.97
N GLU A 28 -2.65 24.19 7.49
CA GLU A 28 -3.09 23.89 8.86
C GLU A 28 -3.34 22.39 9.04
N LEU A 29 -3.99 21.74 8.06
CA LEU A 29 -4.20 20.29 8.11
C LEU A 29 -2.89 19.51 8.04
N CYS A 30 -1.90 19.94 7.23
CA CYS A 30 -0.59 19.29 7.20
C CYS A 30 0.11 19.37 8.57
N GLN A 31 -0.01 20.50 9.26
CA GLN A 31 0.53 20.67 10.62
C GLN A 31 -0.22 19.83 11.65
N GLN A 32 -1.56 19.85 11.65
CA GLN A 32 -2.38 19.08 12.58
C GLN A 32 -2.18 17.58 12.46
N PHE A 33 -2.08 17.08 11.23
CA PHE A 33 -1.92 15.65 10.96
C PHE A 33 -0.45 15.21 10.86
N ASN A 34 0.50 16.13 11.09
CA ASN A 34 1.94 15.91 10.97
C ASN A 34 2.35 15.23 9.67
N ILE A 35 1.75 15.65 8.55
CA ILE A 35 2.04 15.13 7.21
C ILE A 35 2.68 16.19 6.33
N SER A 36 3.48 15.76 5.36
CA SER A 36 4.03 16.66 4.36
C SER A 36 2.95 17.11 3.35
N ARG A 37 3.09 18.33 2.82
CA ARG A 37 2.26 18.85 1.72
C ARG A 37 2.10 17.87 0.54
N PRO A 38 3.18 17.25 0.00
CA PRO A 38 3.02 16.31 -1.11
C PRO A 38 2.23 15.05 -0.73
N THR A 39 2.27 14.63 0.54
CA THR A 39 1.41 13.54 1.05
C THR A 39 -0.07 13.94 1.02
N ALA A 40 -0.38 15.14 1.50
CA ALA A 40 -1.73 15.70 1.45
C ALA A 40 -2.25 15.82 0.01
N ASP A 41 -1.45 16.35 -0.91
CA ASP A 41 -1.79 16.46 -2.34
C ASP A 41 -2.13 15.09 -2.93
N LYS A 42 -1.32 14.07 -2.60
CA LYS A 42 -1.52 12.70 -3.07
C LYS A 42 -2.85 12.11 -2.57
N TRP A 43 -3.21 12.35 -1.32
CA TRP A 43 -4.46 11.85 -0.74
C TRP A 43 -5.68 12.54 -1.36
N ILE A 44 -5.62 13.85 -1.54
CA ILE A 44 -6.69 14.62 -2.20
C ILE A 44 -6.88 14.14 -3.65
N LYS A 45 -5.79 14.07 -4.43
CA LYS A 45 -5.85 13.62 -5.82
C LYS A 45 -6.41 12.21 -5.96
N ARG A 46 -6.05 11.30 -5.04
CA ARG A 46 -6.58 9.93 -5.03
C ARG A 46 -8.06 9.89 -4.67
N HIS A 47 -8.48 10.70 -3.70
CA HIS A 47 -9.89 10.81 -3.34
C HIS A 47 -10.72 11.38 -4.50
N GLU A 48 -10.21 12.35 -5.24
CA GLU A 48 -10.87 12.88 -6.45
C GLU A 48 -11.02 11.84 -7.56
N GLN A 49 -10.11 10.88 -7.67
CA GLN A 49 -10.11 9.85 -8.72
C GLN A 49 -10.91 8.58 -8.35
N LEU A 50 -10.84 8.15 -7.10
CA LEU A 50 -11.28 6.82 -6.65
C LEU A 50 -12.18 6.89 -5.39
N GLY A 51 -12.49 8.09 -4.89
CA GLY A 51 -13.21 8.26 -3.63
C GLY A 51 -12.44 7.73 -2.42
N PHE A 52 -13.18 7.32 -1.38
CA PHE A 52 -12.59 6.75 -0.16
C PHE A 52 -11.86 5.42 -0.40
N GLU A 53 -12.20 4.67 -1.45
CA GLU A 53 -11.51 3.41 -1.78
C GLU A 53 -10.05 3.65 -2.20
N GLY A 54 -9.75 4.82 -2.78
CA GLY A 54 -8.39 5.24 -3.16
C GLY A 54 -7.43 5.49 -2.00
N LEU A 55 -7.93 5.48 -0.75
CA LEU A 55 -7.11 5.62 0.46
C LEU A 55 -6.50 4.29 0.92
N SER A 56 -7.01 3.17 0.39
CA SER A 56 -6.50 1.84 0.68
C SER A 56 -4.99 1.75 0.40
N GLU A 57 -4.33 0.89 1.18
CA GLU A 57 -2.90 0.69 1.03
C GLU A 57 -2.63 -0.01 -0.31
N LEU A 58 -2.15 0.77 -1.29
CA LEU A 58 -1.69 0.23 -2.56
C LEU A 58 -0.40 -0.55 -2.34
N SER A 59 -0.23 -1.59 -3.15
CA SER A 59 1.00 -2.39 -3.20
C SER A 59 2.22 -1.48 -3.30
N ARG A 60 3.18 -1.68 -2.38
CA ARG A 60 4.50 -1.00 -2.39
C ARG A 60 5.46 -1.64 -3.39
N LYS A 61 5.02 -2.68 -4.12
CA LYS A 61 5.85 -3.38 -5.11
C LYS A 61 6.17 -2.42 -6.25
N SER A 62 7.46 -2.32 -6.61
CA SER A 62 7.85 -1.60 -7.82
C SER A 62 7.13 -2.20 -9.03
N TYR A 63 6.52 -1.34 -9.85
CA TYR A 63 5.87 -1.76 -11.09
C TYR A 63 6.84 -2.43 -12.05
N HIS A 64 8.12 -2.04 -12.00
CA HIS A 64 9.17 -2.60 -12.84
C HIS A 64 10.41 -2.89 -12.00
N SER A 65 10.90 -4.12 -12.06
CA SER A 65 12.21 -4.50 -11.55
C SER A 65 12.96 -5.20 -12.69
N PRO A 66 14.10 -4.69 -13.16
CA PRO A 66 14.84 -5.32 -14.24
C PRO A 66 15.36 -6.72 -13.86
N ASN A 67 15.51 -6.99 -12.57
CA ASN A 67 15.88 -8.31 -12.04
C ASN A 67 14.65 -9.12 -11.59
N ALA A 68 13.45 -8.77 -12.07
CA ALA A 68 12.26 -9.55 -11.78
C ALA A 68 12.40 -10.96 -12.37
N THR A 69 12.25 -11.96 -11.51
CA THR A 69 12.18 -13.35 -11.97
C THR A 69 11.00 -13.49 -12.94
N PRO A 70 11.22 -14.05 -14.15
CA PRO A 70 10.15 -14.28 -15.11
C PRO A 70 8.97 -15.02 -14.48
N GLN A 71 7.75 -14.59 -14.83
CA GLN A 71 6.53 -15.14 -14.22
C GLN A 71 6.43 -16.67 -14.36
N TRP A 72 6.87 -17.23 -15.49
CA TRP A 72 6.87 -18.67 -15.73
C TRP A 72 7.75 -19.45 -14.75
N ILE A 73 8.86 -18.89 -14.26
CA ILE A 73 9.71 -19.52 -13.23
C ILE A 73 8.96 -19.50 -11.90
N CYS A 74 8.32 -18.38 -11.55
CA CYS A 74 7.53 -18.26 -10.33
C CYS A 74 6.38 -19.28 -10.32
N ASP A 75 5.65 -19.41 -11.43
CA ASP A 75 4.53 -20.35 -11.55
C ASP A 75 5.01 -21.80 -11.46
N TRP A 76 6.15 -22.11 -12.08
CA TRP A 76 6.80 -23.43 -11.97
C TRP A 76 7.21 -23.72 -10.52
N LEU A 77 7.85 -22.78 -9.82
CA LEU A 77 8.22 -22.91 -8.41
C LEU A 77 7.01 -23.15 -7.50
N ILE A 78 5.93 -22.41 -7.71
CA ILE A 78 4.68 -22.58 -6.96
C ILE A 78 4.12 -23.98 -7.20
N SER A 79 4.06 -24.42 -8.45
CA SER A 79 3.57 -25.76 -8.80
C SER A 79 4.39 -26.87 -8.13
N GLU A 80 5.72 -26.73 -8.08
CA GLU A 80 6.59 -27.72 -7.48
C GLU A 80 6.49 -27.70 -5.95
N LYS A 81 6.33 -26.52 -5.36
CA LYS A 81 6.08 -26.37 -3.92
C LYS A 81 4.74 -26.98 -3.50
N LEU A 82 3.71 -26.86 -4.32
CA LEU A 82 2.39 -27.48 -4.09
C LEU A 82 2.46 -29.01 -4.18
N LYS A 83 3.24 -29.56 -5.12
CA LYS A 83 3.45 -31.02 -5.23
C LYS A 83 4.24 -31.59 -4.05
N ARG A 84 5.16 -30.81 -3.47
CA ARG A 84 6.07 -31.25 -2.39
C ARG A 84 6.07 -30.26 -1.21
N PRO A 85 4.97 -30.16 -0.44
CA PRO A 85 4.81 -29.14 0.59
C PRO A 85 5.84 -29.27 1.72
N HIS A 86 6.18 -30.51 2.11
CA HIS A 86 7.13 -30.85 3.18
C HIS A 86 8.61 -30.69 2.79
N CYS A 87 8.92 -30.47 1.51
CA CYS A 87 10.28 -30.23 1.06
C CYS A 87 10.66 -28.76 1.26
N GLY A 88 11.74 -28.53 2.03
CA GLY A 88 12.34 -27.20 2.17
C GLY A 88 12.91 -26.68 0.84
N ALA A 89 13.07 -25.36 0.70
CA ALA A 89 13.45 -24.70 -0.56
C ALA A 89 14.69 -25.33 -1.26
N LYS A 90 15.69 -25.78 -0.48
CA LYS A 90 16.90 -26.45 -1.02
C LYS A 90 16.65 -27.82 -1.65
N LYS A 91 15.55 -28.50 -1.33
CA LYS A 91 15.20 -29.85 -1.82
C LYS A 91 14.15 -29.85 -2.94
N ALA A 92 13.62 -28.68 -3.30
CA ALA A 92 12.64 -28.53 -4.37
C ALA A 92 13.26 -28.67 -5.78
N PHE A 93 14.60 -28.61 -5.89
CA PHE A 93 15.33 -28.53 -7.16
C PHE A 93 16.24 -29.73 -7.44
N ARG A 94 15.96 -30.91 -6.87
CA ARG A 94 16.73 -32.13 -7.14
C ARG A 94 15.99 -33.04 -8.10
#